data_AF-A0A8D9VWV8-F1
#
_entry.id   AF-A0A8D9VWV8-F1
#
_cell.length_a   1.000
_cell.length_b   1.000
_cell.length_c   1.000
_cell.angle_alpha   90.00
_cell.angle_beta   90.00
_cell.angle_gamma   90.00
#
_symmetry.space_group_name_H-M   'P 1'
#
loop_
_entity.id
_entity.type
_entity.pdbx_description
1 polymer ?
#
loop_
_entity_poly.entity_id
_entity_poly.type
_entity_poly.pdbx_seq_one_letter_code
_entity_poly.pdbx_strand_id
1 'polypeptide(L)'
;MKFWRLKIGIYAVVWSLIIGMLTAAYLNLVNWVIDLVWHQYLDPAVSSKWYPFLVCIPLGFLIGFLNERWGNYPLTIEQVLTQVRLKGQLNYHNWWKSFILGLLALGAGGNIGPEASTTVLTSSMINWLGDRMRWATSMRQKVSLWYGKMQTQDLARAPRFSQLFKNKYQRVFVISGLVGIGIVGAAIVFKLFPEEGVFGMHHRIINWEWINLLTSIPTIIIGIAFGWLFVHLENWAALIINAKISKIWQGGIFGLILAISSLITSDILFSGEFRIVPFTHEAFNHSIIFL
;
A
#
# COMPACT_ATOMS: atom_id res chain seq x y z
N MET A 1 -21.16 32.46 2.52
CA MET A 1 -21.21 30.99 2.72
C MET A 1 -21.84 30.70 4.08
N LYS A 2 -22.75 29.73 4.23
CA LYS A 2 -23.31 29.36 5.55
C LYS A 2 -22.16 28.86 6.45
N PHE A 3 -21.97 29.46 7.63
CA PHE A 3 -20.85 29.24 8.56
C PHE A 3 -20.50 27.76 8.82
N TRP A 4 -21.51 26.89 8.89
CA TRP A 4 -21.32 25.44 9.00
C TRP A 4 -20.55 24.81 7.82
N ARG A 5 -20.81 25.21 6.58
CA ARG A 5 -20.11 24.66 5.41
C ARG A 5 -18.61 24.95 5.47
N LEU A 6 -18.25 26.12 6.00
CA LEU A 6 -16.85 26.48 6.24
C LEU A 6 -16.21 25.55 7.28
N LYS A 7 -16.91 25.27 8.38
CA LYS A 7 -16.42 24.35 9.42
C LYS A 7 -16.20 22.91 8.92
N ILE A 8 -17.09 22.39 8.07
CA ILE A 8 -16.87 21.08 7.42
C ILE A 8 -15.64 21.15 6.49
N GLY A 9 -15.49 22.24 5.74
CA GLY A 9 -14.35 22.44 4.85
C GLY A 9 -13.02 22.43 5.61
N ILE A 10 -12.91 23.21 6.69
CA ILE A 10 -11.71 23.25 7.54
C ILE A 10 -11.40 21.86 8.12
N TYR A 11 -12.43 21.17 8.63
CA TYR A 11 -12.27 19.82 9.15
C TYR A 11 -11.74 18.85 8.08
N ALA A 12 -12.29 18.90 6.86
CA ALA A 12 -11.84 18.06 5.76
C ALA A 12 -10.39 18.36 5.35
N VAL A 13 -10.00 19.63 5.31
CA VAL A 13 -8.62 20.06 5.01
C VAL A 13 -7.65 19.49 6.03
N VAL A 14 -7.93 19.68 7.34
CA VAL A 14 -7.05 19.20 8.41
C VAL A 14 -6.93 17.68 8.37
N TRP A 15 -8.04 16.96 8.24
CA TRP A 15 -8.00 15.50 8.17
C TRP A 15 -7.35 14.98 6.89
N SER A 16 -7.47 15.66 5.75
CA SER A 16 -6.77 15.25 4.54
C SER A 16 -5.25 15.32 4.73
N LEU A 17 -4.77 16.38 5.38
CA LEU A 17 -3.36 16.53 5.73
C LEU A 17 -2.92 15.40 6.68
N ILE A 18 -3.70 15.12 7.73
CA ILE A 18 -3.44 14.02 8.67
C ILE A 18 -3.40 12.66 7.96
N ILE A 19 -4.34 12.39 7.06
CA ILE A 19 -4.37 11.12 6.31
C ILE A 19 -3.08 10.97 5.49
N GLY A 20 -2.67 12.02 4.78
CA GLY A 20 -1.41 12.02 4.04
C GLY A 20 -0.19 11.74 4.92
N MET A 21 -0.11 12.40 6.08
CA MET A 21 0.95 12.17 7.06
C MET A 21 0.94 10.72 7.58
N LEU A 22 -0.24 10.17 7.90
CA LEU A 22 -0.37 8.81 8.40
C LEU A 22 -0.01 7.76 7.34
N THR A 23 -0.36 8.00 6.08
CA THR A 23 0.03 7.12 4.97
C THR A 23 1.55 7.08 4.81
N ALA A 24 2.22 8.23 4.81
CA ALA A 24 3.68 8.30 4.74
C ALA A 24 4.35 7.74 5.99
N ALA A 25 3.81 8.02 7.18
CA ALA A 25 4.32 7.45 8.43
C ALA A 25 4.22 5.93 8.46
N TYR A 26 3.18 5.34 7.88
CA TYR A 26 3.07 3.89 7.73
C TYR A 26 4.15 3.31 6.81
N LEU A 27 4.45 3.98 5.70
CA LEU A 27 5.53 3.54 4.79
C LEU A 27 6.89 3.57 5.49
N ASN A 28 7.20 4.64 6.21
CA ASN A 28 8.43 4.72 7.00
C ASN A 28 8.44 3.68 8.13
N LEU A 29 7.28 3.40 8.74
CA LEU A 29 7.17 2.33 9.73
C LEU A 29 7.48 0.95 9.11
N VAL A 30 7.02 0.69 7.89
CA VAL A 30 7.34 -0.56 7.18
C VAL A 30 8.85 -0.68 6.97
N ASN A 31 9.50 0.36 6.44
CA ASN A 31 10.95 0.37 6.24
C ASN A 31 11.69 0.18 7.58
N TRP A 32 11.31 0.92 8.61
CA TRP A 32 11.90 0.78 9.95
C TRP A 32 11.74 -0.63 10.51
N VAL A 33 10.58 -1.27 10.31
CA VAL A 33 10.39 -2.68 10.71
C VAL A 33 11.28 -3.62 9.90
N ILE A 34 11.42 -3.39 8.60
CA ILE A 34 12.32 -4.16 7.74
C ILE A 34 13.77 -4.00 8.23
N ASP A 35 14.23 -2.79 8.48
CA ASP A 35 15.57 -2.50 8.99
C ASP A 35 15.80 -3.11 10.38
N LEU A 36 14.80 -3.02 11.26
CA LEU A 36 14.87 -3.61 12.59
C LEU A 36 14.99 -5.13 12.51
N VAL A 37 14.18 -5.79 11.67
CA VAL A 37 14.23 -7.25 11.53
C VAL A 37 15.53 -7.65 10.84
N TRP A 38 15.81 -7.09 9.67
CA TRP A 38 16.81 -7.62 8.74
C TRP A 38 18.17 -6.93 8.76
N HIS A 39 18.34 -5.75 9.37
CA HIS A 39 19.62 -5.04 9.36
C HIS A 39 20.19 -4.80 10.75
N GLN A 40 19.35 -4.53 11.76
CA GLN A 40 19.84 -4.21 13.10
C GLN A 40 20.38 -5.42 13.89
N TYR A 41 19.90 -6.64 13.57
CA TYR A 41 20.38 -7.89 14.18
C TYR A 41 21.27 -8.73 13.24
N LEU A 42 21.54 -8.25 12.04
CA LEU A 42 22.35 -8.91 11.02
C LEU A 42 23.64 -8.13 10.81
N ASP A 43 24.70 -8.55 11.52
CA ASP A 43 26.06 -8.15 11.17
C ASP A 43 26.38 -8.75 9.79
N PRO A 44 26.83 -7.96 8.78
CA PRO A 44 27.10 -8.47 7.43
C PRO A 44 28.10 -9.63 7.39
N ALA A 45 28.97 -9.74 8.39
CA ALA A 45 29.92 -10.84 8.56
C ALA A 45 29.27 -12.16 9.05
N VAL A 46 28.06 -12.10 9.60
CA VAL A 46 27.27 -13.23 10.12
C VAL A 46 25.87 -13.22 9.50
N SER A 47 25.77 -12.88 8.21
CA SER A 47 24.62 -13.24 7.38
C SER A 47 24.55 -14.76 7.26
N SER A 48 24.07 -15.39 8.33
CA SER A 48 23.90 -16.82 8.37
C SER A 48 22.83 -17.16 7.35
N LYS A 49 23.14 -18.03 6.39
CA LYS A 49 22.20 -18.59 5.39
C LYS A 49 20.89 -19.11 6.02
N TRP A 50 20.90 -19.34 7.34
CA TRP A 50 19.78 -19.81 8.14
C TRP A 50 18.83 -18.69 8.63
N TYR A 51 19.23 -17.42 8.61
CA TYR A 51 18.43 -16.32 9.14
C TYR A 51 17.06 -16.17 8.44
N PRO A 52 16.95 -16.23 7.10
CA PRO A 52 15.64 -16.23 6.43
C PRO A 52 14.72 -17.36 6.90
N PHE A 53 15.26 -18.52 7.27
CA PHE A 53 14.46 -19.63 7.80
C PHE A 53 13.90 -19.31 9.20
N LEU A 54 14.67 -18.63 10.04
CA LEU A 54 14.25 -18.23 11.39
C LEU A 54 13.19 -17.12 11.37
N VAL A 55 13.19 -16.26 10.36
CA VAL A 55 12.23 -15.17 10.23
C VAL A 55 10.99 -15.64 9.45
N CYS A 56 11.18 -16.10 8.22
CA CYS A 56 10.07 -16.33 7.29
C CYS A 56 9.16 -17.48 7.71
N ILE A 57 9.69 -18.54 8.34
CA ILE A 57 8.87 -19.70 8.74
C ILE A 57 7.97 -19.35 9.94
N PRO A 58 8.47 -18.86 11.09
CA PRO A 58 7.61 -18.51 12.22
C PRO A 58 6.63 -17.38 11.89
N LEU A 59 7.08 -16.33 11.19
CA LEU A 59 6.19 -15.25 10.75
C LEU A 59 5.17 -15.75 9.71
N GLY A 60 5.56 -16.67 8.82
CA GLY A 60 4.65 -17.33 7.88
C GLY A 60 3.53 -18.08 8.59
N PHE A 61 3.84 -18.88 9.61
CA PHE A 61 2.82 -19.55 10.43
C PHE A 61 1.93 -18.55 11.18
N LEU A 62 2.51 -17.49 11.75
CA LEU A 62 1.76 -16.44 12.42
C LEU A 62 0.78 -15.73 11.47
N ILE A 63 1.25 -15.33 10.28
CA ILE A 63 0.43 -14.72 9.23
C ILE A 63 -0.68 -15.67 8.80
N GLY A 64 -0.37 -16.96 8.60
CA GLY A 64 -1.35 -17.99 8.27
C GLY A 64 -2.46 -18.12 9.32
N PHE A 65 -2.08 -18.18 10.60
CA PHE A 65 -3.02 -18.21 11.74
C PHE A 65 -3.89 -16.96 11.80
N LEU A 66 -3.30 -15.77 11.65
CA LEU A 66 -4.04 -14.51 11.67
C LEU A 66 -4.98 -14.39 10.46
N ASN A 67 -4.58 -14.86 9.27
CA ASN A 67 -5.44 -14.91 8.09
C ASN A 67 -6.62 -15.89 8.25
N GLU A 68 -6.43 -16.97 9.01
CA GLU A 68 -7.51 -17.91 9.34
C GLU A 68 -8.55 -17.25 10.25
N ARG A 69 -8.08 -16.49 11.26
CA ARG A 69 -8.96 -15.82 12.23
C ARG A 69 -9.60 -14.53 11.71
N TRP A 70 -8.87 -13.73 10.94
CA TRP A 70 -9.27 -12.36 10.60
C TRP A 70 -9.78 -12.20 9.17
N GLY A 71 -9.51 -13.18 8.30
CA GLY A 71 -9.75 -13.13 6.85
C GLY A 71 -8.49 -12.78 6.08
N ASN A 72 -8.57 -12.85 4.74
CA ASN A 72 -7.43 -12.60 3.86
C ASN A 72 -7.14 -11.10 3.81
N TYR A 73 -6.12 -10.65 4.56
CA TYR A 73 -5.65 -9.28 4.58
C TYR A 73 -4.11 -9.23 4.42
N PRO A 74 -3.53 -8.12 3.94
CA PRO A 74 -4.21 -6.93 3.39
C PRO A 74 -5.00 -7.24 2.10
N LEU A 75 -6.04 -6.46 1.82
CA LEU A 75 -6.77 -6.60 0.56
C LEU A 75 -5.89 -6.14 -0.61
N THR A 76 -6.04 -6.77 -1.76
CA THR A 76 -5.36 -6.32 -2.99
C THR A 76 -5.99 -5.01 -3.49
N ILE A 77 -5.25 -4.26 -4.30
CA ILE A 77 -5.76 -3.03 -4.94
C ILE A 77 -7.00 -3.36 -5.77
N GLU A 78 -7.00 -4.48 -6.50
CA GLU A 78 -8.16 -4.95 -7.26
C GLU A 78 -9.38 -5.21 -6.36
N GLN A 79 -9.19 -5.87 -5.22
CA GLN A 79 -10.27 -6.11 -4.26
C GLN A 79 -10.83 -4.81 -3.70
N VAL A 80 -9.97 -3.84 -3.39
CA VAL A 80 -10.38 -2.50 -2.93
C VAL A 80 -11.20 -1.80 -4.01
N LEU A 81 -10.70 -1.74 -5.25
CA LEU A 81 -11.37 -1.11 -6.38
C LEU A 81 -12.72 -1.79 -6.68
N THR A 82 -12.76 -3.11 -6.61
CA THR A 82 -13.98 -3.90 -6.82
C THR A 82 -15.02 -3.61 -5.74
N GLN A 83 -14.62 -3.56 -4.46
CA GLN A 83 -15.52 -3.20 -3.37
C GLN A 83 -16.06 -1.77 -3.53
N VAL A 84 -15.21 -0.81 -3.90
CA VAL A 84 -15.64 0.57 -4.16
C VAL A 84 -16.59 0.64 -5.35
N ARG A 85 -16.34 -0.12 -6.43
CA ARG A 85 -17.20 -0.15 -7.62
C ARG A 85 -18.58 -0.75 -7.33
N LEU A 86 -18.64 -1.85 -6.58
CA LEU A 86 -19.88 -2.57 -6.30
C LEU A 86 -20.68 -1.96 -5.15
N LYS A 87 -20.02 -1.58 -4.05
CA LYS A 87 -20.68 -1.10 -2.82
C LYS A 87 -20.65 0.42 -2.66
N GLY A 88 -19.87 1.12 -3.49
CA GLY A 88 -19.69 2.57 -3.40
C GLY A 88 -18.80 3.04 -2.24
N GLN A 89 -18.32 2.12 -1.40
CA GLN A 89 -17.48 2.42 -0.23
C GLN A 89 -16.66 1.20 0.18
N LEU A 90 -15.52 1.43 0.83
CA LEU A 90 -14.74 0.40 1.50
C LEU A 90 -15.15 0.28 2.97
N ASN A 91 -15.23 -0.94 3.51
CA ASN A 91 -15.46 -1.12 4.95
C ASN A 91 -14.21 -0.76 5.73
N TYR A 92 -14.17 0.46 6.25
CA TYR A 92 -13.04 0.97 7.03
C TYR A 92 -12.98 0.44 8.46
N HIS A 93 -13.95 -0.30 9.00
CA HIS A 93 -13.89 -0.79 10.38
C HIS A 93 -12.80 -1.85 10.62
N ASN A 94 -12.37 -2.50 9.53
CA ASN A 94 -11.37 -3.58 9.55
C ASN A 94 -9.98 -3.11 9.10
N TRP A 95 -9.74 -1.79 9.03
CA TRP A 95 -8.47 -1.22 8.56
C TRP A 95 -7.26 -1.78 9.32
N TRP A 96 -7.39 -1.97 10.64
CA TRP A 96 -6.35 -2.46 11.54
C TRP A 96 -5.87 -3.88 11.17
N LYS A 97 -6.71 -4.70 10.54
CA LYS A 97 -6.32 -6.03 10.07
C LYS A 97 -5.29 -5.93 8.96
N SER A 98 -5.52 -5.02 8.01
CA SER A 98 -4.57 -4.75 6.91
C SER A 98 -3.30 -4.08 7.41
N PHE A 99 -3.42 -3.23 8.43
CA PHE A 99 -2.26 -2.63 9.10
C PHE A 99 -1.33 -3.72 9.65
N ILE A 100 -1.86 -4.60 10.51
CA ILE A 100 -1.05 -5.62 11.20
C ILE A 100 -0.54 -6.68 10.23
N LEU A 101 -1.42 -7.26 9.41
CA LEU A 101 -1.01 -8.31 8.47
C LEU A 101 -0.10 -7.77 7.36
N GLY A 102 -0.32 -6.53 6.91
CA GLY A 102 0.61 -5.86 5.99
C GLY A 102 1.98 -5.67 6.60
N LEU A 103 2.05 -5.14 7.84
CA LEU A 103 3.31 -4.94 8.55
C LEU A 103 4.07 -6.25 8.79
N LEU A 104 3.35 -7.32 9.18
CA LEU A 104 3.94 -8.64 9.37
C LEU A 104 4.43 -9.25 8.06
N ALA A 105 3.64 -9.17 6.97
CA ALA A 105 4.02 -9.73 5.69
C ALA A 105 5.24 -9.00 5.09
N LEU A 106 5.24 -7.67 5.12
CA LEU A 106 6.35 -6.85 4.62
C LEU A 106 7.60 -7.01 5.50
N GLY A 107 7.43 -6.95 6.82
CA GLY A 107 8.52 -7.14 7.78
C GLY A 107 9.12 -8.55 7.75
N ALA A 108 8.34 -9.58 7.40
CA ALA A 108 8.83 -10.94 7.21
C ALA A 108 9.59 -11.15 5.89
N GLY A 109 9.81 -10.09 5.09
CA GLY A 109 10.48 -10.21 3.79
C GLY A 109 9.57 -10.70 2.67
N GLY A 110 8.24 -10.63 2.84
CA GLY A 110 7.27 -11.04 1.84
C GLY A 110 7.45 -10.28 0.53
N ASN A 111 7.41 -11.01 -0.59
CA ASN A 111 7.46 -10.43 -1.94
C ASN A 111 6.09 -9.81 -2.30
N ILE A 112 5.74 -8.73 -1.61
CA ILE A 112 4.51 -7.96 -1.81
C ILE A 112 4.82 -6.47 -1.69
N GLY A 113 4.21 -5.67 -2.55
CA GLY A 113 4.32 -4.21 -2.48
C GLY A 113 3.63 -3.65 -1.24
N PRO A 114 4.24 -2.68 -0.54
CA PRO A 114 3.57 -1.97 0.55
C PRO A 114 2.33 -1.21 0.08
N GLU A 115 2.25 -0.92 -1.23
CA GLU A 115 1.10 -0.33 -1.93
C GLU A 115 -0.24 -1.00 -1.61
N ALA A 116 -0.29 -2.32 -1.49
CA ALA A 116 -1.54 -3.02 -1.20
C ALA A 116 -2.07 -2.64 0.19
N SER A 117 -1.20 -2.72 1.20
CA SER A 117 -1.55 -2.36 2.58
C SER A 117 -1.84 -0.86 2.74
N THR A 118 -1.03 0.01 2.13
CA THR A 118 -1.22 1.47 2.19
C THR A 118 -2.49 1.91 1.48
N THR A 119 -2.86 1.24 0.38
CA THR A 119 -4.11 1.48 -0.34
C THR A 119 -5.30 1.21 0.57
N VAL A 120 -5.32 0.09 1.30
CA VAL A 120 -6.41 -0.22 2.22
C VAL A 120 -6.48 0.79 3.37
N LEU A 121 -5.35 1.15 3.96
CA LEU A 121 -5.30 2.13 5.05
C LEU A 121 -5.81 3.50 4.61
N THR A 122 -5.25 4.02 3.52
CA THR A 122 -5.56 5.34 2.99
C THR A 122 -7.02 5.41 2.54
N SER A 123 -7.48 4.40 1.78
CA SER A 123 -8.88 4.33 1.35
C SER A 123 -9.85 4.18 2.51
N SER A 124 -9.49 3.43 3.56
CA SER A 124 -10.31 3.31 4.78
C SER A 124 -10.49 4.66 5.47
N MET A 125 -9.40 5.41 5.66
CA MET A 125 -9.45 6.73 6.28
C MET A 125 -10.21 7.76 5.43
N ILE A 126 -10.06 7.71 4.10
CA ILE A 126 -10.80 8.58 3.18
C ILE A 126 -12.30 8.26 3.22
N ASN A 127 -12.70 6.98 3.25
CA ASN A 127 -14.10 6.59 3.38
C ASN A 127 -14.69 7.05 4.73
N TRP A 128 -13.93 6.90 5.83
CA TRP A 128 -14.32 7.41 7.13
C TRP A 128 -14.51 8.94 7.13
N LEU A 129 -13.59 9.69 6.52
CA LEU A 129 -13.70 11.15 6.39
C LEU A 129 -14.93 11.54 5.56
N GLY A 130 -15.20 10.81 4.47
CA GLY A 130 -16.38 10.99 3.63
C GLY A 130 -17.67 10.81 4.43
N ASP A 131 -17.78 9.74 5.22
CA ASP A 131 -18.93 9.50 6.11
C ASP A 131 -19.05 10.56 7.19
N ARG A 132 -17.93 11.06 7.70
CA ARG A 132 -17.90 12.16 8.67
C ARG A 132 -18.46 13.44 8.09
N MET A 133 -18.11 13.77 6.84
CA MET A 133 -18.67 14.91 6.13
C MET A 133 -20.17 14.73 5.86
N ARG A 134 -20.61 13.53 5.47
CA ARG A 134 -22.03 13.21 5.24
C ARG A 134 -22.86 13.38 6.50
N TRP A 135 -22.43 12.77 7.60
CA TRP A 135 -23.08 12.88 8.91
C TRP A 135 -23.10 14.32 9.42
N ALA A 136 -21.97 15.03 9.30
CA ALA A 136 -21.91 16.43 9.67
C ALA A 136 -22.87 17.29 8.86
N THR A 137 -23.10 16.92 7.59
CA THR A 137 -24.02 17.57 6.65
C THR A 137 -25.49 17.24 6.94
N SER A 138 -25.82 16.05 7.45
CA SER A 138 -27.21 15.76 7.86
C SER A 138 -27.58 16.53 9.15
N MET A 139 -26.63 16.66 10.07
CA MET A 139 -26.88 17.22 11.41
C MET A 139 -26.86 18.76 11.52
N ARG A 140 -26.63 19.51 10.42
CA ARG A 140 -26.61 21.00 10.46
C ARG A 140 -25.66 21.62 11.52
N GLN A 141 -24.58 20.94 11.90
CA GLN A 141 -23.70 21.26 13.06
C GLN A 141 -24.40 21.36 14.41
N LYS A 142 -25.50 20.66 14.65
CA LYS A 142 -25.91 20.43 16.04
C LYS A 142 -24.88 19.59 16.83
N VAL A 143 -23.85 19.08 16.16
CA VAL A 143 -22.84 18.20 16.73
C VAL A 143 -21.43 18.73 16.46
N SER A 144 -20.56 18.61 17.46
CA SER A 144 -19.13 18.89 17.30
C SER A 144 -18.49 17.86 16.37
N LEU A 145 -17.85 18.33 15.30
CA LEU A 145 -17.10 17.48 14.37
C LEU A 145 -15.89 16.78 14.99
N TRP A 146 -15.27 17.43 15.97
CA TRP A 146 -14.03 16.97 16.60
C TRP A 146 -14.32 15.92 17.68
N TYR A 147 -15.37 16.11 18.46
CA TYR A 147 -15.67 15.27 19.63
C TYR A 147 -16.93 14.41 19.48
N GLY A 148 -17.80 14.71 18.51
CA GLY A 148 -19.09 14.05 18.39
C GLY A 148 -18.96 12.59 17.96
N LYS A 149 -19.70 11.68 18.58
CA LYS A 149 -19.74 10.28 18.15
C LYS A 149 -20.69 10.13 16.97
N MET A 150 -20.22 9.52 15.87
CA MET A 150 -21.08 9.21 14.72
C MET A 150 -21.98 8.03 15.08
N GLN A 151 -23.30 8.25 15.09
CA GLN A 151 -24.26 7.16 15.25
C GLN A 151 -24.59 6.55 13.89
N THR A 152 -24.68 5.23 13.82
CA THR A 152 -24.98 4.49 12.59
C THR A 152 -26.35 4.84 12.01
N GLN A 153 -27.34 5.11 12.87
CA GLN A 153 -28.68 5.52 12.47
C GLN A 153 -28.69 6.90 11.77
N ASP A 154 -27.91 7.86 12.29
CA ASP A 154 -27.80 9.19 11.68
C ASP A 154 -27.08 9.14 10.33
N LEU A 155 -26.04 8.30 10.23
CA LEU A 155 -25.31 8.10 8.98
C LEU A 155 -26.17 7.42 7.91
N ALA A 156 -27.04 6.48 8.30
CA ALA A 156 -27.97 5.84 7.37
C ALA A 156 -28.97 6.83 6.75
N ARG A 157 -29.36 7.87 7.51
CA ARG A 157 -30.22 8.97 7.03
C ARG A 157 -29.46 10.05 6.27
N ALA A 158 -28.13 10.02 6.28
CA ALA A 158 -27.30 11.06 5.68
C ALA A 158 -27.27 10.93 4.14
N PRO A 159 -27.27 12.07 3.41
CA PRO A 159 -27.22 12.05 1.95
C PRO A 159 -25.98 11.32 1.46
N ARG A 160 -26.02 10.78 0.23
CA ARG A 160 -24.85 10.18 -0.41
C ARG A 160 -23.74 11.22 -0.56
N PHE A 161 -22.48 10.79 -0.53
CA PHE A 161 -21.34 11.72 -0.65
C PHE A 161 -21.42 12.61 -1.90
N SER A 162 -21.89 12.06 -3.03
CA SER A 162 -22.08 12.80 -4.27
C SER A 162 -23.09 13.95 -4.16
N GLN A 163 -24.10 13.83 -3.30
CA GLN A 163 -25.16 14.81 -3.09
C GLN A 163 -24.74 15.98 -2.19
N LEU A 164 -23.54 15.91 -1.59
CA LEU A 164 -22.98 17.02 -0.81
C LEU A 164 -22.58 18.21 -1.69
N PHE A 165 -22.37 17.96 -2.98
CA PHE A 165 -21.88 18.94 -3.95
C PHE A 165 -23.00 19.34 -4.90
N LYS A 166 -23.00 20.60 -5.36
CA LYS A 166 -24.03 21.08 -6.29
C LYS A 166 -23.91 20.37 -7.64
N ASN A 167 -22.69 20.34 -8.17
CA ASN A 167 -22.39 19.83 -9.52
C ASN A 167 -21.17 18.90 -9.49
N LYS A 168 -21.01 18.06 -10.54
CA LYS A 168 -19.86 17.16 -10.70
C LYS A 168 -18.51 17.90 -10.66
N TYR A 169 -18.41 19.06 -11.32
CA TYR A 169 -17.17 19.86 -11.33
C TYR A 169 -16.76 20.35 -9.94
N GLN A 170 -17.74 20.83 -9.14
CA GLN A 170 -17.46 21.25 -7.77
C GLN A 170 -16.96 20.06 -6.93
N ARG A 171 -17.56 18.89 -7.11
CA ARG A 171 -17.11 17.66 -6.43
C ARG A 171 -15.67 17.32 -6.79
N VAL A 172 -15.35 17.27 -8.09
CA VAL A 172 -13.99 16.95 -8.56
C VAL A 172 -13.01 17.98 -8.03
N PHE A 173 -13.30 19.28 -8.14
CA PHE A 173 -12.44 20.35 -7.64
C PHE A 173 -12.14 20.20 -6.13
N VAL A 174 -13.16 19.97 -5.31
CA VAL A 174 -12.96 19.79 -3.86
C VAL A 174 -12.17 18.53 -3.56
N ILE A 175 -12.48 17.40 -4.22
CA ILE A 175 -11.74 16.14 -4.02
C ILE A 175 -10.28 16.32 -4.43
N SER A 176 -10.01 16.87 -5.62
CA SER A 176 -8.64 17.12 -6.09
C SER A 176 -7.87 18.04 -5.15
N GLY A 177 -8.51 19.08 -4.61
CA GLY A 177 -7.90 19.96 -3.61
C GLY A 177 -7.56 19.23 -2.31
N LEU A 178 -8.47 18.40 -1.80
CA LEU A 178 -8.22 17.58 -0.60
C LEU A 178 -7.10 16.57 -0.85
N VAL A 179 -7.10 15.89 -2.00
CA VAL A 179 -6.02 14.97 -2.40
C VAL A 179 -4.68 15.70 -2.45
N GLY A 180 -4.63 16.90 -3.05
CA GLY A 180 -3.43 17.74 -3.05
C GLY A 180 -2.92 18.07 -1.63
N ILE A 181 -3.83 18.39 -0.71
CA ILE A 181 -3.47 18.62 0.71
C ILE A 181 -2.94 17.33 1.36
N GLY A 182 -3.50 16.17 1.03
CA GLY A 182 -2.99 14.88 1.49
C GLY A 182 -1.58 14.59 0.96
N ILE A 183 -1.32 14.87 -0.31
CA ILE A 183 0.02 14.75 -0.91
C ILE A 183 1.01 15.67 -0.19
N VAL A 184 0.62 16.91 0.13
CA VAL A 184 1.44 17.83 0.92
C VAL A 184 1.72 17.24 2.31
N GLY A 185 0.73 16.66 2.98
CA GLY A 185 0.91 15.97 4.26
C GLY A 185 1.93 14.82 4.18
N ALA A 186 1.83 13.99 3.14
CA ALA A 186 2.80 12.91 2.91
C ALA A 186 4.21 13.46 2.64
N ALA A 187 4.33 14.49 1.81
CA ALA A 187 5.61 15.13 1.48
C ALA A 187 6.30 15.73 2.71
N ILE A 188 5.55 16.29 3.67
CA ILE A 188 6.10 16.78 4.93
C ILE A 188 6.79 15.64 5.69
N VAL A 189 6.15 14.48 5.79
CA VAL A 189 6.71 13.33 6.51
C VAL A 189 7.94 12.79 5.81
N PHE A 190 7.91 12.61 4.49
CA PHE A 190 9.09 12.18 3.74
C PHE A 190 10.26 13.17 3.82
N LYS A 191 9.98 14.47 3.95
CA LYS A 191 11.03 15.46 4.18
C LYS A 191 11.64 15.39 5.58
N LEU A 192 10.84 15.07 6.60
CA LEU A 192 11.29 14.94 7.98
C LEU A 192 12.04 13.63 8.25
N PHE A 193 11.64 12.57 7.53
CA PHE A 193 12.21 11.23 7.63
C PHE A 193 12.57 10.75 6.22
N PRO A 194 13.64 11.31 5.62
CA PRO A 194 14.12 10.89 4.31
C PRO A 194 14.76 9.51 4.46
N GLU A 195 14.10 8.48 3.97
CA GLU A 195 14.68 7.16 3.81
C GLU A 195 14.86 6.88 2.33
N GLU A 196 15.97 6.22 1.97
CA GLU A 196 16.28 5.76 0.60
C GLU A 196 15.39 4.58 0.14
N GLY A 197 14.34 4.25 0.90
CA GLY A 197 13.46 3.11 0.67
C GLY A 197 12.37 3.35 -0.38
N VAL A 198 11.24 2.69 -0.14
CA VAL A 198 10.06 2.42 -0.99
C VAL A 198 9.44 3.56 -1.83
N PHE A 199 9.97 4.78 -1.79
CA PHE A 199 9.61 5.85 -2.74
C PHE A 199 10.75 6.89 -2.87
N GLY A 200 12.01 6.44 -2.89
CA GLY A 200 13.15 7.33 -3.13
C GLY A 200 13.01 8.03 -4.49
N MET A 201 12.74 9.33 -4.49
CA MET A 201 12.61 10.11 -5.73
C MET A 201 13.99 10.43 -6.32
N HIS A 202 14.48 9.53 -7.19
CA HIS A 202 15.79 9.68 -7.85
C HIS A 202 15.69 10.62 -9.05
N HIS A 203 16.29 11.80 -8.93
CA HIS A 203 16.35 12.79 -10.00
C HIS A 203 17.67 12.64 -10.77
N ARG A 204 17.67 11.85 -11.84
CA ARG A 204 18.76 11.89 -12.84
C ARG A 204 18.31 12.59 -14.11
N ILE A 205 19.26 13.30 -14.72
CA ILE A 205 19.08 13.94 -16.03
C ILE A 205 19.10 12.83 -17.07
N ILE A 206 17.96 12.58 -17.69
CA ILE A 206 17.83 11.62 -18.81
C ILE A 206 18.08 12.39 -20.10
N ASN A 207 19.18 12.07 -20.78
CA ASN A 207 19.45 12.58 -22.12
C ASN A 207 18.57 11.83 -23.13
N TRP A 208 17.41 12.40 -23.43
CA TRP A 208 16.46 11.82 -24.37
C TRP A 208 16.94 11.97 -25.81
N GLU A 209 17.09 10.85 -26.50
CA GLU A 209 17.32 10.81 -27.93
C GLU A 209 16.19 10.04 -28.62
N TRP A 210 15.70 10.58 -29.74
CA TRP A 210 14.61 9.97 -30.51
C TRP A 210 14.96 8.59 -31.07
N ILE A 211 16.25 8.26 -31.21
CA ILE A 211 16.72 6.95 -31.66
C ILE A 211 16.52 5.86 -30.59
N ASN A 212 16.59 6.23 -29.29
CA ASN A 212 16.41 5.32 -28.16
C ASN A 212 14.93 4.94 -27.95
N LEU A 213 14.01 5.62 -28.62
CA LEU A 213 12.61 5.20 -28.70
C LEU A 213 12.46 3.92 -29.53
N LEU A 214 13.30 3.68 -30.54
CA LEU A 214 13.27 2.43 -31.30
C LEU A 214 13.74 1.24 -30.44
N THR A 215 14.74 1.44 -29.59
CA THR A 215 15.18 0.40 -28.62
C THR A 215 14.13 0.12 -27.55
N SER A 216 13.17 1.03 -27.34
CA SER A 216 12.05 0.79 -26.42
C SER A 216 11.06 -0.25 -26.94
N ILE A 217 10.93 -0.41 -28.27
CA ILE A 217 9.93 -1.31 -28.88
C ILE A 217 10.21 -2.78 -28.53
N PRO A 218 11.43 -3.34 -28.73
CA PRO A 218 11.75 -4.69 -28.28
C PRO A 218 11.51 -4.90 -26.78
N THR A 219 11.90 -3.94 -25.94
CA THR A 219 11.66 -4.02 -24.49
C THR A 219 10.17 -4.00 -24.13
N ILE A 220 9.34 -3.24 -24.85
CA ILE A 220 7.88 -3.26 -24.66
C ILE A 220 7.32 -4.64 -25.03
N ILE A 221 7.77 -5.23 -26.14
CA ILE A 221 7.33 -6.56 -26.58
C ILE A 221 7.72 -7.62 -25.53
N ILE A 222 8.96 -7.59 -25.06
CA ILE A 222 9.45 -8.47 -24.00
C ILE A 222 8.63 -8.26 -22.71
N GLY A 223 8.38 -7.01 -22.32
CA GLY A 223 7.56 -6.67 -21.16
C GLY A 223 6.12 -7.20 -21.25
N ILE A 224 5.50 -7.12 -22.43
CA ILE A 224 4.17 -7.69 -22.68
C ILE A 224 4.21 -9.22 -22.56
N ALA A 225 5.23 -9.87 -23.13
CA ALA A 225 5.39 -11.32 -23.04
C ALA A 225 5.56 -11.79 -21.59
N PHE A 226 6.41 -11.11 -20.80
CA PHE A 226 6.57 -11.38 -19.38
C PHE A 226 5.30 -11.09 -18.57
N GLY A 227 4.56 -10.03 -18.91
CA GLY A 227 3.27 -9.74 -18.29
C GLY A 227 2.25 -10.86 -18.52
N TRP A 228 2.19 -11.40 -19.74
CA TRP A 228 1.33 -12.54 -20.05
C TRP A 228 1.75 -13.81 -19.30
N LEU A 229 3.06 -14.10 -19.25
CA LEU A 229 3.61 -15.20 -18.46
C LEU A 229 3.25 -15.06 -16.97
N PHE A 230 3.40 -13.86 -16.41
CA PHE A 230 3.10 -13.58 -15.00
C PHE A 230 1.64 -13.88 -14.66
N VAL A 231 0.69 -13.39 -15.48
CA VAL A 231 -0.74 -13.67 -15.28
C VAL A 231 -1.04 -15.16 -15.42
N HIS A 232 -0.37 -15.86 -16.34
CA HIS A 232 -0.53 -17.30 -16.47
C HIS A 232 -0.06 -18.02 -15.21
N LEU A 233 1.13 -17.71 -14.69
CA LEU A 233 1.68 -18.28 -13.47
C LEU A 233 0.82 -17.99 -12.24
N GLU A 234 0.26 -16.77 -12.14
CA GLU A 234 -0.68 -16.40 -11.07
C GLU A 234 -1.92 -17.31 -11.07
N ASN A 235 -2.51 -17.55 -12.24
CA ASN A 235 -3.67 -18.44 -12.36
C ASN A 235 -3.34 -19.88 -11.98
N TRP A 236 -2.17 -20.39 -12.36
CA TRP A 236 -1.71 -21.73 -11.93
C TRP A 236 -1.47 -21.79 -10.43
N ALA A 237 -0.83 -20.78 -9.86
CA ALA A 237 -0.59 -20.69 -8.41
C ALA A 237 -1.92 -20.64 -7.64
N ALA A 238 -2.94 -19.94 -8.15
CA ALA A 238 -4.27 -19.88 -7.54
C ALA A 238 -4.93 -21.26 -7.44
N LEU A 239 -4.72 -22.15 -8.42
CA LEU A 239 -5.23 -23.53 -8.36
C LEU A 239 -4.55 -24.33 -7.25
N ILE A 240 -3.25 -24.15 -7.05
CA ILE A 240 -2.46 -24.80 -6.00
C ILE A 240 -2.89 -24.29 -4.61
N ILE A 241 -3.12 -22.98 -4.48
CA ILE A 241 -3.55 -22.35 -3.23
C ILE A 241 -4.97 -22.78 -2.84
N ASN A 242 -5.85 -23.02 -3.82
CA ASN A 242 -7.21 -23.51 -3.59
C ASN A 242 -7.27 -25.01 -3.23
N ALA A 243 -6.14 -25.71 -3.14
CA ALA A 243 -6.10 -27.03 -2.51
C ALA A 243 -6.60 -26.94 -1.05
N LYS A 244 -7.18 -28.03 -0.53
CA LYS A 244 -7.73 -28.15 0.85
C LYS A 244 -6.65 -28.09 1.96
N ILE A 245 -5.77 -27.11 1.92
CA ILE A 245 -4.74 -26.85 2.92
C ILE A 245 -5.23 -25.70 3.81
N SER A 246 -5.13 -25.85 5.13
CA SER A 246 -5.47 -24.77 6.07
C SER A 246 -4.55 -23.56 5.87
N LYS A 247 -5.02 -22.35 6.17
CA LYS A 247 -4.23 -21.13 5.97
C LYS A 247 -2.97 -21.08 6.83
N ILE A 248 -2.99 -21.69 8.02
CA ILE A 248 -1.81 -21.84 8.88
C ILE A 248 -0.68 -22.57 8.15
N TRP A 249 -0.97 -23.76 7.62
CA TRP A 249 -0.01 -24.56 6.85
C TRP A 249 0.41 -23.87 5.55
N GLN A 250 -0.50 -23.19 4.86
CA GLN A 250 -0.14 -22.36 3.69
C GLN A 250 0.89 -21.30 4.06
N GLY A 251 0.68 -20.57 5.16
CA GLY A 251 1.61 -19.56 5.64
C GLY A 251 3.01 -20.12 5.95
N GLY A 252 3.08 -21.27 6.62
CA GLY A 252 4.36 -21.94 6.89
C GLY A 252 5.06 -22.44 5.63
N ILE A 253 4.31 -23.03 4.67
CA ILE A 253 4.85 -23.51 3.39
C ILE A 253 5.39 -22.34 2.56
N PHE A 254 4.64 -21.24 2.43
CA PHE A 254 5.10 -20.07 1.69
C PHE A 254 6.28 -19.38 2.37
N GLY A 255 6.30 -19.33 3.71
CA GLY A 255 7.46 -18.88 4.48
C GLY A 255 8.72 -19.71 4.20
N LEU A 256 8.57 -21.04 4.12
CA LEU A 256 9.67 -21.95 3.76
C LEU A 256 10.13 -21.77 2.30
N ILE A 257 9.19 -21.67 1.35
CA ILE A 257 9.51 -21.42 -0.06
C ILE A 257 10.29 -20.12 -0.20
N LEU A 258 9.86 -19.06 0.48
CA LEU A 258 10.52 -17.75 0.46
C LEU A 258 11.92 -17.81 1.08
N ALA A 259 12.09 -18.50 2.20
CA ALA A 259 13.41 -18.75 2.80
C ALA A 259 14.35 -19.54 1.87
N ILE A 260 13.87 -20.62 1.25
CA ILE A 260 14.67 -21.40 0.28
C ILE A 260 15.04 -20.55 -0.93
N SER A 261 14.11 -19.74 -1.42
CA SER A 261 14.32 -18.88 -2.58
C SER A 261 15.39 -17.82 -2.29
N SER A 262 15.43 -17.30 -1.05
CA SER A 262 16.46 -16.34 -0.63
C SER A 262 17.90 -16.90 -0.68
N LEU A 263 18.08 -18.22 -0.67
CA LEU A 263 19.39 -18.86 -0.86
C LEU A 263 19.91 -18.75 -2.30
N ILE A 264 19.00 -18.66 -3.27
CA ILE A 264 19.34 -18.48 -4.69
C ILE A 264 19.74 -17.02 -4.92
N THR A 265 18.93 -16.09 -4.41
CA THR A 265 19.16 -14.66 -4.54
C THR A 265 18.45 -13.93 -3.39
N SER A 266 19.17 -13.03 -2.70
CA SER A 266 18.64 -12.17 -1.63
C SER A 266 17.44 -11.33 -2.08
N ASP A 267 17.39 -11.06 -3.38
CA ASP A 267 16.52 -10.07 -3.98
C ASP A 267 15.10 -10.56 -4.25
N ILE A 268 14.83 -11.82 -3.92
CA ILE A 268 13.49 -12.40 -3.88
C ILE A 268 12.75 -11.94 -2.61
N LEU A 269 13.49 -11.46 -1.60
CA LEU A 269 12.91 -10.85 -0.42
C LEU A 269 12.42 -9.42 -0.72
N PHE A 270 11.34 -9.02 -0.06
CA PHE A 270 10.71 -7.69 -0.16
C PHE A 270 10.10 -7.39 -1.54
N SER A 271 9.55 -6.19 -1.71
CA SER A 271 8.86 -5.74 -2.93
C SER A 271 9.77 -5.55 -4.17
N GLY A 272 11.03 -5.99 -4.11
CA GLY A 272 12.06 -5.75 -5.13
C GLY A 272 12.53 -4.29 -5.23
N GLU A 273 11.83 -3.36 -4.60
CA GLU A 273 12.06 -1.93 -4.74
C GLU A 273 13.42 -1.47 -4.20
N PHE A 274 13.85 -2.04 -3.07
CA PHE A 274 15.17 -1.82 -2.49
C PHE A 274 16.32 -2.12 -3.45
N ARG A 275 16.08 -2.94 -4.49
CA ARG A 275 17.08 -3.29 -5.50
C ARG A 275 16.97 -2.49 -6.79
N ILE A 276 15.82 -1.90 -7.11
CA ILE A 276 15.63 -1.19 -8.40
C ILE A 276 16.69 -0.10 -8.56
N VAL A 277 16.90 0.69 -7.51
CA VAL A 277 17.87 1.80 -7.55
C VAL A 277 19.31 1.25 -7.66
N PRO A 278 19.83 0.41 -6.73
CA PRO A 278 21.15 -0.20 -6.86
C PRO A 278 21.38 -0.89 -8.22
N PHE A 279 20.38 -1.63 -8.71
CA PHE A 279 20.44 -2.29 -10.01
C PHE A 279 20.62 -1.30 -11.16
N THR A 280 19.92 -0.15 -11.16
CA THR A 280 20.16 0.85 -12.20
C THR A 280 21.61 1.35 -12.18
N HIS A 281 22.21 1.53 -11.00
CA HIS A 281 23.62 1.91 -10.89
C HIS A 281 24.57 0.86 -11.45
N GLU A 282 24.31 -0.43 -11.17
CA GLU A 282 25.11 -1.54 -11.66
C GLU A 282 24.94 -1.79 -13.16
N ALA A 283 23.70 -1.74 -13.67
CA ALA A 283 23.37 -1.93 -15.08
C ALA A 283 24.09 -0.92 -16.00
N PHE A 284 24.34 0.31 -15.54
CA PHE A 284 25.13 1.29 -16.29
C PHE A 284 26.62 0.96 -16.39
N ASN A 285 27.14 0.11 -15.51
CA ASN A 285 28.52 -0.39 -15.59
C ASN A 285 28.66 -1.61 -16.52
N HIS A 286 27.54 -2.23 -16.92
CA HIS A 286 27.53 -3.31 -17.89
C HIS A 286 27.38 -2.76 -19.31
N SER A 287 28.31 -3.12 -20.20
CA SER A 287 28.22 -2.74 -21.62
C SER A 287 27.07 -3.47 -22.32
N ILE A 288 26.46 -2.83 -23.33
CA ILE A 288 25.38 -3.36 -24.20
C ILE A 288 25.67 -4.77 -24.76
N ILE A 289 26.93 -5.20 -24.84
CA ILE A 289 27.33 -6.52 -25.33
C ILE A 289 26.97 -7.65 -24.32
N PHE A 290 26.61 -7.31 -23.08
CA PHE A 290 26.29 -8.25 -22.00
C PHE A 290 24.81 -8.21 -21.52
N LEU A 291 23.97 -7.45 -22.22
CA LEU A 291 22.50 -7.40 -22.05
C LEU A 291 21.81 -8.07 -23.24
#